data_AF-A0A026W5D4-F1
#
_entry.id   AF-A0A026W5D4-F1
#
_cell.length_a   1.000
_cell.length_b   1.000
_cell.length_c   1.000
_cell.angle_alpha   90.00
_cell.angle_beta   90.00
_cell.angle_gamma   90.00
#
_symmetry.space_group_name_H-M   'P 1'
#
loop_
_entity.id
_entity.type
_entity.pdbx_description
1 polymer ?
#
loop_
_entity_poly.entity_id
_entity_poly.type
_entity_poly.pdbx_seq_one_letter_code
_entity_poly.pdbx_strand_id
1 'polypeptide(L)'
;MVNVRQANEDNSMENDDSLYIASKCWKRVMDAAAKTGYREGIQDGADSVLQHGFDIGYKDGFETAFTLGRYKSLVTALSPTTKHPDDVTAVFDQTRRGACWICSVESRNEAKPSYQHVPFSEILNQQRTHSVQVIERLREYREAILQKAGIRIDRRLN
;
A
#
# COMPACT_ATOMS: atom_id res chain seq x y z
N MET A 1 10.20 -62.06 -51.12
CA MET A 1 11.29 -61.09 -50.87
C MET A 1 10.67 -59.70 -50.90
N VAL A 2 10.31 -59.15 -49.74
CA VAL A 2 9.84 -57.76 -49.65
C VAL A 2 11.07 -56.86 -49.68
N ASN A 3 11.05 -55.90 -50.59
CA ASN A 3 12.19 -55.06 -50.96
C ASN A 3 12.50 -54.08 -49.81
N VAL A 4 13.51 -54.39 -48.99
CA VAL A 4 13.97 -53.61 -47.82
C VAL A 4 14.33 -52.15 -48.17
N ARG A 5 14.58 -51.85 -49.45
CA ARG A 5 14.89 -50.49 -49.93
C ARG A 5 13.68 -49.56 -50.00
N GLN A 6 12.48 -50.07 -50.23
CA GLN A 6 11.29 -49.23 -50.41
C GLN A 6 10.69 -48.74 -49.07
N ALA A 7 10.96 -49.45 -47.98
CA ALA A 7 10.50 -49.07 -46.64
C ALA A 7 11.38 -47.99 -45.95
N ASN A 8 12.55 -47.66 -46.51
CA ASN A 8 13.47 -46.68 -45.92
C ASN A 8 13.30 -45.25 -46.48
N GLU A 9 12.81 -45.09 -47.71
CA GLU A 9 12.59 -43.77 -48.33
C GLU A 9 11.23 -43.16 -47.94
N ASP A 10 10.17 -43.96 -47.82
CA ASP A 10 8.86 -43.50 -47.31
C ASP A 10 8.94 -43.06 -45.83
N ASN A 11 9.76 -43.73 -45.03
CA ASN A 11 9.94 -43.44 -43.61
C ASN A 11 10.79 -42.16 -43.36
N SER A 12 11.58 -41.71 -44.34
CA SER A 12 12.37 -40.48 -44.19
C SER A 12 11.57 -39.21 -44.49
N MET A 13 10.61 -39.27 -45.43
CA MET A 13 9.74 -38.13 -45.77
C MET A 13 8.68 -37.86 -44.69
N GLU A 14 8.03 -38.90 -44.15
CA GLU A 14 7.07 -38.74 -43.03
C GLU A 14 7.75 -38.22 -41.75
N ASN A 15 8.99 -38.62 -41.51
CA ASN A 15 9.76 -38.15 -40.35
C ASN A 15 10.15 -36.67 -40.48
N ASP A 16 10.43 -36.17 -41.69
CA ASP A 16 10.73 -34.75 -41.95
C ASP A 16 9.51 -33.86 -41.74
N ASP A 17 8.33 -34.27 -42.23
CA ASP A 17 7.07 -33.55 -41.99
C ASP A 17 6.67 -33.55 -40.50
N SER A 18 6.85 -34.68 -39.81
CA SER A 18 6.61 -34.78 -38.37
C SER A 18 7.53 -33.85 -37.57
N LEU A 19 8.83 -33.83 -37.88
CA LEU A 19 9.80 -32.92 -37.26
C LEU A 19 9.51 -31.44 -37.57
N TYR A 20 9.06 -31.15 -38.79
CA TYR A 20 8.66 -29.80 -39.19
C TYR A 20 7.42 -29.31 -38.42
N ILE A 21 6.41 -30.17 -38.27
CA ILE A 21 5.22 -29.89 -37.46
C ILE A 21 5.62 -29.71 -35.99
N ALA A 22 6.47 -30.58 -35.45
CA ALA A 22 6.95 -30.49 -34.08
C ALA A 22 7.70 -29.17 -33.83
N SER A 23 8.57 -28.75 -34.76
CA SER A 23 9.30 -27.48 -34.71
C SER A 23 8.35 -26.27 -34.69
N LYS A 24 7.32 -26.27 -35.55
CA LYS A 24 6.29 -25.21 -35.55
C LYS A 24 5.49 -25.19 -34.25
N CYS A 25 5.10 -26.36 -33.75
CA CYS A 25 4.37 -26.48 -32.50
C CYS A 25 5.22 -25.94 -31.34
N TRP A 26 6.47 -26.36 -31.25
CA TRP A 26 7.44 -25.85 -30.28
C TRP A 26 7.58 -24.34 -30.36
N LYS A 27 7.77 -23.78 -31.56
CA LYS A 27 7.89 -22.32 -31.73
C LYS A 27 6.66 -21.57 -31.25
N ARG A 28 5.45 -22.08 -31.52
CA ARG A 28 4.19 -21.47 -31.06
C ARG A 28 4.07 -21.53 -29.54
N VAL A 29 4.39 -22.67 -28.94
CA VAL A 29 4.37 -22.85 -27.48
C VAL A 29 5.36 -21.90 -26.81
N MET A 30 6.60 -21.81 -27.33
CA MET A 30 7.63 -20.93 -26.78
C MET A 30 7.29 -19.45 -26.96
N ASP A 31 6.73 -19.04 -28.10
CA ASP A 31 6.27 -17.65 -28.32
C ASP A 31 5.11 -17.28 -27.37
N ALA A 32 4.16 -18.19 -27.19
CA ALA A 32 3.08 -18.01 -26.23
C ALA A 32 3.62 -17.90 -24.80
N ALA A 33 4.51 -18.81 -24.39
CA ALA A 33 5.13 -18.79 -23.07
C ALA A 33 5.92 -17.50 -22.82
N ALA A 34 6.68 -17.03 -23.80
CA ALA A 34 7.43 -15.78 -23.69
C ALA A 34 6.52 -14.55 -23.52
N LYS A 35 5.45 -14.46 -24.30
CA LYS A 35 4.48 -13.35 -24.21
C LYS A 35 3.72 -13.36 -22.88
N THR A 36 3.26 -14.54 -22.46
CA THR A 36 2.56 -14.70 -21.19
C THR A 36 3.48 -14.38 -20.02
N GLY A 37 4.67 -14.98 -19.97
CA GLY A 37 5.62 -14.74 -18.90
C GLY A 37 6.07 -13.27 -18.81
N TYR A 38 6.23 -12.58 -19.94
CA TYR A 38 6.51 -11.15 -19.93
C TYR A 38 5.36 -10.33 -19.34
N ARG A 39 4.12 -10.60 -19.77
CA ARG A 39 2.93 -9.90 -19.27
C ARG A 39 2.71 -10.15 -17.77
N GLU A 40 2.83 -11.40 -17.34
CA GLU A 40 2.71 -11.81 -15.94
C GLU A 40 3.81 -11.17 -15.10
N GLY A 41 5.07 -11.20 -15.55
CA GLY A 41 6.17 -10.58 -14.82
C GLY A 41 6.02 -9.06 -14.65
N ILE A 42 5.47 -8.35 -15.65
CA ILE A 42 5.16 -6.91 -15.52
C ILE A 42 4.05 -6.69 -14.48
N GLN A 43 3.00 -7.51 -14.50
CA GLN A 43 1.90 -7.42 -13.55
C GLN A 43 2.36 -7.74 -12.12
N ASP A 44 3.08 -8.85 -11.93
CA ASP A 44 3.63 -9.27 -10.65
C ASP A 44 4.56 -8.21 -10.05
N GLY A 45 5.39 -7.58 -10.88
CA GLY A 45 6.25 -6.48 -10.46
C GLY A 45 5.46 -5.27 -9.99
N ALA A 46 4.42 -4.87 -10.73
CA ALA A 46 3.54 -3.76 -10.36
C ALA A 46 2.79 -4.04 -9.05
N ASP A 47 2.24 -5.24 -8.92
CA ASP A 47 1.50 -5.68 -7.72
C ASP A 47 2.42 -5.78 -6.51
N SER A 48 3.65 -6.27 -6.68
CA SER A 48 4.64 -6.34 -5.59
C SER A 48 5.00 -4.96 -5.06
N VAL A 49 5.21 -3.97 -5.93
CA VAL A 49 5.53 -2.60 -5.50
C VAL A 49 4.31 -1.94 -4.84
N LEU A 50 3.11 -2.15 -5.40
CA LEU A 50 1.87 -1.64 -4.82
C LEU A 50 1.62 -2.22 -3.42
N GLN A 51 1.75 -3.54 -3.27
CA GLN A 51 1.55 -4.21 -1.99
C GLN A 51 2.57 -3.74 -0.95
N HIS A 52 3.84 -3.58 -1.34
CA HIS A 52 4.86 -3.06 -0.44
C HIS A 52 4.53 -1.65 0.07
N GLY A 53 4.08 -0.76 -0.82
CA GLY A 53 3.63 0.59 -0.44
C GLY A 53 2.38 0.55 0.44
N PHE A 54 1.42 -0.33 0.14
CA PHE A 54 0.21 -0.53 0.93
C PHE A 54 0.54 -1.02 2.34
N ASP A 55 1.41 -2.01 2.50
CA ASP A 55 1.77 -2.56 3.80
C ASP A 55 2.40 -1.51 4.72
N ILE A 56 3.28 -0.67 4.17
CA ILE A 56 3.87 0.46 4.89
C ILE A 56 2.78 1.45 5.31
N GLY A 57 1.94 1.86 4.36
CA GLY A 57 0.86 2.83 4.61
C GLY A 57 -0.18 2.31 5.60
N TYR A 58 -0.53 1.03 5.53
CA TYR A 58 -1.48 0.38 6.43
C TYR A 58 -0.93 0.34 7.85
N LYS A 59 0.32 -0.09 8.03
CA LYS A 59 0.98 -0.13 9.34
C LYS A 59 1.02 1.26 9.99
N ASP A 60 1.59 2.24 9.30
CA ASP A 60 1.77 3.60 9.82
C ASP A 60 0.41 4.29 10.07
N GLY A 61 -0.52 4.12 9.13
CA GLY A 61 -1.87 4.68 9.21
C GLY A 61 -2.69 4.06 10.34
N PHE A 62 -2.60 2.75 10.54
CA PHE A 62 -3.28 2.05 11.63
C PHE A 62 -2.75 2.47 12.99
N GLU A 63 -1.42 2.51 13.17
CA GLU A 63 -0.79 2.93 14.43
C GLU A 63 -1.21 4.37 14.80
N THR A 64 -1.21 5.26 13.82
CA THR A 64 -1.66 6.64 14.00
C THR A 64 -3.14 6.69 14.35
N ALA A 65 -4.02 6.10 13.55
CA ALA A 65 -5.47 6.12 13.76
C ALA A 65 -5.86 5.51 15.12
N PHE A 66 -5.22 4.42 15.52
CA PHE A 66 -5.45 3.79 16.81
C PHE A 66 -5.05 4.71 17.97
N THR A 67 -3.89 5.37 17.87
CA THR A 67 -3.43 6.35 18.86
C THR A 67 -4.41 7.52 18.98
N LEU A 68 -4.88 8.06 17.86
CA LEU A 68 -5.88 9.13 17.83
C LEU A 68 -7.19 8.69 18.48
N GLY A 69 -7.64 7.45 18.23
CA GLY A 69 -8.84 6.86 18.84
C GLY A 69 -8.72 6.72 20.37
N ARG A 70 -7.54 6.30 20.86
CA ARG A 70 -7.25 6.27 22.31
C ARG A 70 -7.32 7.65 22.94
N TYR A 71 -6.79 8.67 22.27
CA TYR A 71 -6.83 10.04 22.78
C TYR A 71 -8.25 10.60 22.79
N LYS A 72 -9.00 10.40 21.70
CA LYS A 72 -10.41 10.79 21.62
C LYS A 72 -11.22 10.18 22.77
N SER A 73 -11.16 8.86 22.93
CA SER A 73 -11.92 8.15 23.95
C SER A 73 -11.57 8.62 25.37
N LEU A 74 -10.28 8.78 25.68
CA LEU A 74 -9.85 9.27 26.99
C LEU A 74 -10.37 10.69 27.27
N VAL A 75 -10.22 11.60 26.32
CA VAL A 75 -10.68 12.99 26.45
C VAL A 75 -12.20 13.05 26.60
N THR A 76 -12.95 12.30 25.78
CA THR A 76 -14.42 12.24 25.89
C THR A 76 -14.87 11.68 27.23
N ALA A 77 -14.17 10.68 27.78
CA ALA A 77 -14.50 10.11 29.09
C ALA A 77 -14.21 11.08 30.26
N LEU A 78 -13.10 11.81 30.21
CA LEU A 78 -12.70 12.72 31.28
C LEU A 78 -13.38 14.10 31.21
N SER A 79 -13.77 14.54 30.03
CA SER A 79 -14.34 15.87 29.81
C SER A 79 -15.53 15.85 28.82
N PRO A 80 -16.63 15.15 29.13
CA PRO A 80 -17.72 14.90 28.18
C PRO A 80 -18.47 16.15 27.72
N THR A 81 -18.51 17.19 28.54
CA THR A 81 -19.22 18.45 28.27
C THR A 81 -18.29 19.57 27.81
N THR A 82 -16.99 19.32 27.70
CA THR A 82 -16.01 20.35 27.36
C THR A 82 -15.93 20.54 25.87
N LYS A 83 -16.13 21.78 25.40
CA LYS A 83 -15.85 22.14 24.02
C LYS A 83 -14.33 22.09 23.77
N HIS A 84 -13.90 21.23 22.86
CA HIS A 84 -12.51 21.13 22.46
C HIS A 84 -12.14 22.26 21.49
N PRO A 85 -10.86 22.65 21.41
CA PRO A 85 -10.36 23.50 20.33
C PRO A 85 -10.72 22.94 18.95
N ASP A 86 -10.94 23.82 17.97
CA ASP A 86 -11.41 23.41 16.64
C ASP A 86 -10.42 22.48 15.93
N ASP A 87 -9.11 22.72 16.10
CA ASP A 87 -8.04 21.87 15.58
C ASP A 87 -8.08 20.46 16.17
N VAL A 88 -8.33 20.33 17.47
CA VAL A 88 -8.48 19.05 18.16
C VAL A 88 -9.77 18.33 17.72
N THR A 89 -10.87 19.07 17.61
CA THR A 89 -12.17 18.54 17.20
C THR A 89 -12.09 17.95 15.79
N ALA A 90 -11.48 18.68 14.85
CA ALA A 90 -11.29 18.23 13.48
C ALA A 90 -10.53 16.90 13.39
N VAL A 91 -9.49 16.72 14.23
CA VAL A 91 -8.75 15.45 14.28
C VAL A 91 -9.60 14.34 14.90
N PHE A 92 -10.35 14.61 15.96
CA PHE A 92 -11.22 13.62 16.60
C PHE A 92 -12.39 13.18 15.70
N ASP A 93 -12.89 14.04 14.83
CA ASP A 93 -13.92 13.67 13.85
C ASP A 93 -13.38 12.77 12.74
N GLN A 94 -12.06 12.80 12.51
CA GLN A 94 -11.41 12.09 11.42
C GLN A 94 -10.32 11.11 11.89
N THR A 95 -10.40 10.59 13.12
CA THR A 95 -9.43 9.62 13.68
C THR A 95 -9.13 8.45 12.73
N ARG A 96 -10.15 7.92 12.06
CA ARG A 96 -10.04 6.82 11.07
C ARG A 96 -9.16 7.13 9.85
N ARG A 97 -8.88 8.41 9.59
CA ARG A 97 -8.00 8.83 8.49
C ARG A 97 -6.52 8.86 8.91
N GLY A 98 -6.20 8.56 10.17
CA GLY A 98 -4.81 8.43 10.64
C GLY A 98 -3.97 9.68 10.41
N ALA A 99 -4.52 10.87 10.65
CA ALA A 99 -3.86 12.15 10.36
C ALA A 99 -3.30 12.22 8.92
N CYS A 100 -4.15 11.97 7.92
CA CYS A 100 -3.72 11.96 6.52
C CYS A 100 -3.29 13.35 6.03
N TRP A 101 -2.01 13.48 5.68
CA TRP A 101 -1.40 14.71 5.17
C TRP A 101 -1.99 15.11 3.82
N ILE A 102 -2.17 14.15 2.90
CA ILE A 102 -2.80 14.40 1.60
C ILE A 102 -4.18 15.00 1.80
N CYS A 103 -5.02 14.42 2.67
CA CYS A 103 -6.35 14.96 2.98
C CYS A 103 -6.28 16.40 3.51
N SER A 104 -5.29 16.72 4.35
CA SER A 104 -5.09 18.07 4.88
C SER A 104 -4.64 19.07 3.81
N VAL A 105 -3.80 18.64 2.87
CA VAL A 105 -3.37 19.48 1.74
C VAL A 105 -4.53 19.70 0.77
N GLU A 106 -5.24 18.64 0.39
CA GLU A 106 -6.39 18.70 -0.51
C GLU A 106 -7.55 19.52 0.07
N SER A 107 -7.75 19.52 1.39
CA SER A 107 -8.79 20.34 2.01
C SER A 107 -8.45 21.83 2.04
N ARG A 108 -7.16 22.20 1.91
CA ARG A 108 -6.68 23.59 1.97
C ARG A 108 -6.53 24.24 0.60
N ASN A 109 -6.35 23.43 -0.45
CA ASN A 109 -6.09 23.92 -1.79
C ASN A 109 -7.35 23.85 -2.65
N GLU A 110 -7.63 24.92 -3.39
CA GLU A 110 -8.74 24.96 -4.36
C GLU A 110 -8.46 24.04 -5.58
N ALA A 111 -7.18 23.84 -5.93
CA ALA A 111 -6.73 22.92 -6.96
C ALA A 111 -6.06 21.68 -6.33
N LYS A 112 -6.45 20.49 -6.81
CA LYS A 112 -5.84 19.22 -6.37
C LYS A 112 -4.38 19.13 -6.80
N PRO A 113 -3.42 18.92 -5.89
CA PRO A 113 -2.03 18.71 -6.24
C PRO A 113 -1.85 17.46 -7.11
N SER A 114 -0.91 17.50 -8.05
CA SER A 114 -0.49 16.30 -8.78
C SER A 114 0.63 15.61 -8.01
N TYR A 115 0.47 14.32 -7.76
CA TYR A 115 1.46 13.47 -7.07
C TYR A 115 2.24 12.56 -8.03
N GLN A 116 1.94 12.61 -9.34
CA GLN A 116 2.42 11.63 -10.32
C GLN A 116 3.94 11.57 -10.46
N HIS A 117 4.64 12.67 -10.15
CA HIS A 117 6.09 12.76 -10.23
C HIS A 117 6.77 12.90 -8.86
N VAL A 118 6.00 12.81 -7.77
CA VAL A 118 6.55 12.90 -6.42
C VAL A 118 7.01 11.51 -5.97
N PRO A 119 8.26 11.35 -5.53
CA PRO A 119 8.74 10.08 -5.01
C PRO A 119 7.89 9.59 -3.83
N PHE A 120 7.62 8.28 -3.78
CA PHE A 120 6.86 7.68 -2.67
C PHE A 120 7.49 7.97 -1.30
N SER A 121 8.82 7.97 -1.20
CA SER A 121 9.55 8.29 0.02
C SER A 121 9.29 9.71 0.53
N GLU A 122 9.08 10.67 -0.37
CA GLU A 122 8.77 12.05 0.00
C GLU A 122 7.37 12.16 0.59
N ILE A 123 6.36 11.56 -0.08
CA ILE A 123 4.99 11.50 0.42
C ILE A 123 4.93 10.80 1.78
N LEU A 124 5.65 9.67 1.91
CA LEU A 124 5.72 8.93 3.16
C LEU A 124 6.34 9.77 4.29
N ASN A 125 7.40 10.53 4.00
CA ASN A 125 8.04 11.40 4.98
C ASN A 125 7.11 12.56 5.40
N GLN A 126 6.39 13.15 4.45
CA GLN A 126 5.40 14.20 4.72
C GLN A 126 4.25 13.66 5.58
N GLN A 127 3.73 12.47 5.27
CA GLN A 127 2.72 11.78 6.06
C GLN A 127 3.19 11.53 7.50
N ARG A 128 4.40 10.97 7.68
CA ARG A 128 4.97 10.68 9.01
C ARG A 128 5.19 11.96 9.82
N THR A 129 5.78 12.98 9.19
CA THR A 129 6.03 14.28 9.84
C THR A 129 4.72 14.90 10.31
N HIS A 130 3.70 14.92 9.44
CA HIS A 130 2.39 15.45 9.79
C HIS A 130 1.70 14.64 10.91
N SER A 131 1.78 13.31 10.84
CA SER A 131 1.20 12.43 11.87
C SER A 131 1.82 12.67 13.24
N VAL A 132 3.15 12.81 13.31
CA VAL A 132 3.87 13.14 14.55
C VAL A 132 3.42 14.49 15.10
N GLN A 133 3.34 15.53 14.27
CA GLN A 133 2.89 16.86 14.69
C GLN A 133 1.46 16.82 15.27
N VAL A 134 0.54 16.08 14.63
CA VAL A 134 -0.83 15.91 15.11
C VAL A 134 -0.87 15.15 16.43
N ILE A 135 -0.10 14.06 16.56
CA ILE A 135 -0.03 13.28 17.81
C ILE A 135 0.53 14.11 18.96
N GLU A 136 1.60 14.88 18.73
CA GLU A 136 2.20 15.72 19.77
C GLU A 136 1.24 16.85 20.21
N ARG A 137 0.57 17.51 19.26
CA ARG A 137 -0.45 18.51 19.57
C ARG A 137 -1.57 17.95 20.45
N LEU A 138 -2.02 16.73 20.17
CA LEU A 138 -3.04 16.06 20.99
C LEU A 138 -2.48 15.55 22.33
N ARG A 139 -1.21 15.15 22.38
CA ARG A 139 -0.53 14.75 23.62
C ARG A 139 -0.54 15.91 24.61
N GLU A 140 -0.14 17.10 24.17
CA GLU A 140 -0.16 18.32 24.97
C GLU A 140 -1.58 18.65 25.47
N TYR A 141 -2.57 18.57 24.58
CA TYR A 141 -3.96 18.81 24.93
C TYR A 141 -4.48 17.82 25.98
N ARG A 142 -4.18 16.54 25.79
CA ARG A 142 -4.54 15.46 26.71
C ARG A 142 -3.86 15.64 28.07
N GLU A 143 -2.59 16.02 28.10
CA GLU A 143 -1.83 16.29 29.34
C GLU A 143 -2.54 17.37 30.16
N ALA A 144 -2.98 18.45 29.52
CA ALA A 144 -3.72 19.53 30.19
C ALA A 144 -5.06 19.06 30.77
N ILE A 145 -5.76 18.15 30.09
CA ILE A 145 -7.02 17.55 30.60
C ILE A 145 -6.74 16.66 31.81
N LEU A 146 -5.70 15.81 31.73
CA LEU A 146 -5.33 14.91 32.82
C LEU A 146 -4.95 15.69 34.09
N GLN A 147 -4.17 16.76 33.93
CA GLN A 147 -3.83 17.65 35.03
C GLN A 147 -5.07 18.28 35.69
N LYS A 148 -6.03 18.75 34.88
CA LYS A 148 -7.32 19.28 35.39
C LYS A 148 -8.15 18.22 36.12
N ALA A 149 -8.06 16.97 35.71
CA ALA A 149 -8.71 15.83 36.37
C ALA A 149 -7.93 15.32 37.60
N GLY A 150 -6.77 15.90 37.93
CA GLY A 150 -5.93 15.46 39.04
C GLY A 150 -5.18 14.15 38.77
N ILE A 151 -5.14 13.68 37.53
CA ILE A 151 -4.47 12.43 37.13
C ILE A 151 -3.03 12.75 36.71
N ARG A 152 -2.05 12.15 37.41
CA ARG A 152 -0.63 12.20 37.01
C ARG A 152 -0.25 10.88 36.34
N ILE A 153 0.16 10.94 35.07
CA ILE A 153 0.70 9.78 34.36
C ILE A 153 2.21 9.76 34.61
N ASP A 154 2.69 8.74 35.30
CA ASP A 154 4.12 8.54 35.51
C ASP A 154 4.77 8.07 34.19
N ARG A 155 5.80 8.77 33.71
CA ARG A 155 6.42 8.53 32.39
C ARG A 155 7.18 7.19 32.28
N ARG A 156 7.10 6.32 33.29
CA ARG A 156 7.84 5.05 33.39
C ARG A 156 7.16 3.87 32.69
N LEU A 157 5.99 4.07 32.09
CA LEU A 157 5.28 3.05 31.31
C LEU A 157 5.22 3.48 29.84
N ASN A 158 6.35 3.39 29.15
CA ASN A 158 6.45 3.28 27.70
C ASN A 158 7.61 2.34 27.39
#